data_AF-A0A2Z3R146-F1
#
_entry.id   AF-A0A2Z3R146-F1
#
_cell.length_a   1.000
_cell.length_b   1.000
_cell.length_c   1.000
_cell.angle_alpha   90.00
_cell.angle_beta   90.00
_cell.angle_gamma   90.00
#
_symmetry.space_group_name_H-M   'P 1'
#
loop_
_entity.id
_entity.type
_entity.pdbx_description
1 polymer ?
#
loop_
_entity_poly.entity_id
_entity_poly.type
_entity_poly.pdbx_seq_one_letter_code
_entity_poly.pdbx_strand_id
1 'polypeptide(L)'
;MQAISLLVQCAAGQVAAVPLVSRIHEGLVFSNRDASTLLDKLVALLLTLVGVCQRQVLLIADAYYASAKIILPLLAVLIADAYYASAKIILPLLAGGHHLLTRAKGNVVAYWPAPAPVSRGKGRPKLYGHKVRLKDAAKEEHAFIEAPSPVYGENTCQSRQGKAKTLWSQGAT
;
A
#
# COMPACT_ATOMS: atom_id res chain seq x y z
N MET A 1 -5.75 -15.89 15.37
CA MET A 1 -4.28 -15.70 15.59
C MET A 1 -3.70 -14.93 14.40
N GLN A 2 -2.77 -13.98 14.61
CA GLN A 2 -2.13 -13.22 13.53
C GLN A 2 -0.61 -13.32 13.62
N ALA A 3 0.06 -13.54 12.49
CA ALA A 3 1.52 -13.68 12.42
C ALA A 3 2.08 -12.86 11.25
N ILE A 4 3.26 -12.28 11.45
CA ILE A 4 4.09 -11.69 10.41
C ILE A 4 5.35 -12.53 10.29
N SER A 5 5.66 -12.96 9.08
CA SER A 5 6.77 -13.83 8.76
C SER A 5 7.64 -13.23 7.67
N LEU A 6 8.94 -13.50 7.72
CA LEU A 6 9.88 -13.22 6.65
C LEU A 6 9.91 -14.40 5.69
N LEU A 7 9.72 -14.13 4.41
CA LEU A 7 9.93 -15.15 3.38
C LEU A 7 11.42 -15.23 3.07
N VAL A 8 12.06 -16.36 3.36
CA VAL A 8 13.48 -16.60 3.13
C VAL A 8 13.67 -17.70 2.10
N GLN A 9 14.65 -17.52 1.21
CA GLN A 9 15.07 -18.58 0.29
C GLN A 9 16.27 -19.31 0.90
N CYS A 10 16.11 -20.61 1.13
CA CYS A 10 17.16 -21.48 1.61
C CYS A 10 18.11 -21.87 0.48
N ALA A 11 19.34 -22.26 0.81
CA ALA A 11 20.38 -22.62 -0.15
C ALA A 11 19.97 -23.73 -1.15
N ALA A 12 18.98 -24.55 -0.81
CA ALA A 12 18.43 -25.60 -1.67
C ALA A 12 17.32 -25.11 -2.64
N GLY A 13 17.12 -23.79 -2.77
CA GLY A 13 16.06 -23.20 -3.60
C GLY A 13 14.66 -23.28 -2.97
N GLN A 14 14.54 -23.91 -1.80
CA GLN A 14 13.31 -23.94 -1.01
C GLN A 14 13.00 -22.57 -0.42
N VAL A 15 11.72 -22.25 -0.32
CA VAL A 15 11.26 -21.01 0.31
C VAL A 15 10.58 -21.37 1.63
N ALA A 16 10.99 -20.71 2.72
CA ALA A 16 10.44 -20.89 4.05
C ALA A 16 9.90 -19.57 4.59
N ALA A 17 8.79 -19.62 5.33
CA ALA A 17 8.28 -18.48 6.08
C ALA A 17 8.81 -18.56 7.51
N VAL A 18 9.81 -17.74 7.84
CA VAL A 18 10.36 -17.64 9.19
C VAL A 18 9.49 -16.66 9.98
N PRO A 19 8.78 -17.10 11.04
CA PRO A 19 7.92 -16.20 11.81
C PRO A 19 8.79 -15.16 12.51
N LEU A 20 8.50 -13.87 12.27
CA LEU A 20 9.17 -12.76 12.96
C LEU A 20 8.44 -12.44 14.26
N VAL A 21 7.11 -12.39 14.20
CA VAL A 21 6.26 -12.15 15.37
C VAL A 21 4.89 -12.77 15.15
N SER A 22 4.35 -13.38 16.20
CA SER A 22 2.97 -13.88 16.22
C SER A 22 2.29 -13.41 17.49
N ARG A 23 1.05 -12.93 17.38
CA ARG A 23 0.21 -12.55 18.51
C ARG A 23 -1.21 -13.06 18.32
N ILE A 24 -1.81 -13.50 19.41
CA ILE A 24 -3.24 -13.79 19.46
C ILE A 24 -3.92 -12.46 19.73
N HIS A 25 -4.59 -11.89 18.73
CA HIS A 25 -5.32 -10.62 18.88
C HIS A 25 -6.84 -10.81 19.00
N GLU A 26 -7.31 -12.00 18.68
CA GLU A 26 -8.71 -12.40 18.71
C GLU A 26 -9.09 -12.77 20.15
N GLY A 27 -10.24 -12.29 20.64
CA GLY A 27 -10.69 -12.54 22.01
C GLY A 27 -9.97 -11.74 23.12
N LEU A 28 -8.91 -10.98 22.80
CA LEU A 28 -8.28 -10.08 23.76
C LEU A 28 -8.98 -8.72 23.78
N VAL A 29 -9.78 -8.48 24.82
CA VAL A 29 -10.36 -7.17 25.14
C VAL A 29 -9.67 -6.65 26.40
N PHE A 30 -8.76 -5.68 26.25
CA PHE A 30 -8.00 -5.15 27.39
C PHE A 30 -8.84 -4.23 28.29
N SER A 31 -9.95 -3.71 27.76
CA SER A 31 -10.94 -2.93 28.48
C SER A 31 -12.24 -2.93 27.69
N ASN A 32 -13.39 -2.81 28.36
CA ASN A 32 -14.68 -2.57 27.68
C ASN A 32 -14.71 -1.26 26.86
N ARG A 33 -13.70 -0.38 27.02
CA ARG A 33 -13.50 0.84 26.23
C ARG A 33 -12.63 0.63 24.98
N ASP A 34 -12.02 -0.54 24.83
CA ASP A 34 -11.17 -0.85 23.69
C ASP A 34 -12.01 -1.16 22.45
N ALA A 35 -12.12 -0.18 21.55
CA ALA A 35 -12.81 -0.29 20.27
C ALA A 35 -11.88 -0.71 19.12
N SER A 36 -10.64 -1.15 19.42
CA SER A 36 -9.69 -1.54 18.39
C SER A 36 -10.14 -2.81 17.66
N THR A 37 -10.21 -2.73 16.34
CA THR A 37 -10.54 -3.87 15.50
C THR A 37 -9.36 -4.84 15.40
N LEU A 38 -9.61 -6.08 15.00
CA LEU A 38 -8.55 -7.07 14.73
C LEU A 38 -7.52 -6.55 13.71
N LEU A 39 -7.96 -5.69 12.78
CA LEU A 39 -7.09 -5.05 11.80
C LEU A 39 -6.19 -3.98 12.43
N ASP A 40 -6.73 -3.19 13.37
CA ASP A 40 -5.95 -2.15 14.07
C ASP A 40 -4.82 -2.79 14.90
N LYS A 41 -5.09 -3.96 15.50
CA LYS A 41 -4.09 -4.74 16.25
C LYS A 41 -2.99 -5.30 15.34
N LEU A 42 -3.35 -5.76 14.12
CA LEU A 42 -2.36 -6.18 13.12
C LEU A 42 -1.49 -5.00 12.65
N VAL A 43 -2.10 -3.84 12.39
CA VAL A 43 -1.38 -2.61 11.99
C VAL A 43 -0.39 -2.22 13.08
N ALA A 44 -0.79 -2.22 14.35
CA ALA A 44 0.09 -1.90 15.46
C ALA A 44 1.28 -2.85 15.55
N LEU A 45 1.05 -4.15 15.37
CA LEU A 45 2.09 -5.16 15.35
C LEU A 45 3.05 -4.98 14.16
N LEU A 46 2.53 -4.69 12.98
CA LEU A 46 3.32 -4.38 11.79
C LEU A 46 4.21 -3.14 12.01
N LEU A 47 3.62 -2.02 12.43
CA LEU A 47 4.36 -0.76 12.61
C LEU A 47 5.44 -0.88 13.70
N THR A 48 5.18 -1.68 14.74
CA THR A 48 6.20 -2.00 15.75
C THR A 48 7.39 -2.69 15.11
N LEU A 49 7.16 -3.71 14.28
CA LEU A 49 8.21 -4.44 13.59
C LEU A 49 8.99 -3.53 12.62
N VAL A 50 8.29 -2.71 11.86
CA VAL A 50 8.93 -1.75 10.92
C VAL A 50 9.80 -0.73 11.67
N GLY A 51 9.33 -0.24 12.82
CA GLY A 51 10.10 0.66 13.68
C GLY A 51 11.38 0.02 14.22
N VAL A 52 11.35 -1.27 14.56
CA VAL A 52 12.54 -2.02 14.99
C VAL A 52 13.52 -2.24 13.83
N CYS A 53 13.02 -2.54 12.63
CA CYS A 53 13.86 -2.82 11.47
C CYS A 53 14.49 -1.56 10.83
N GLN A 54 14.01 -0.35 11.16
CA GLN A 54 14.52 0.94 10.64
C GLN A 54 14.65 0.97 9.10
N ARG A 55 13.73 0.30 8.39
CA ARG A 55 13.73 0.17 6.93
C ARG A 55 12.40 0.57 6.33
N GLN A 56 12.44 1.09 5.10
CA GLN A 56 11.23 1.34 4.33
C GLN A 56 10.63 0.01 3.87
N VAL A 57 9.34 -0.17 4.10
CA VAL A 57 8.59 -1.36 3.65
C VAL A 57 7.76 -1.01 2.42
N LEU A 58 7.71 -1.94 1.47
CA LEU A 58 6.74 -1.91 0.38
C LEU A 58 5.61 -2.89 0.69
N LEU A 59 4.38 -2.39 0.84
CA LEU A 59 3.20 -3.25 0.92
C LEU A 59 2.72 -3.61 -0.49
N ILE A 60 2.70 -4.91 -0.82
CA ILE A 60 2.07 -5.45 -2.02
C ILE A 60 0.71 -6.01 -1.61
N ALA A 61 -0.35 -5.35 -2.05
CA ALA A 61 -1.74 -5.68 -1.73
C ALA A 61 -2.40 -6.67 -2.73
N ASP A 62 -1.64 -7.21 -3.68
CA ASP A 62 -2.13 -8.17 -4.65
C ASP A 62 -1.11 -9.33 -4.74
N ALA A 63 -1.50 -10.49 -4.19
CA ALA A 63 -0.65 -11.68 -4.13
C ALA A 63 -0.18 -12.15 -5.53
N TYR A 64 -0.87 -11.74 -6.60
CA TYR A 64 -0.45 -12.04 -7.97
C TYR A 64 0.92 -11.41 -8.33
N TYR A 65 1.25 -10.25 -7.77
CA TYR A 65 2.54 -9.58 -7.98
C TYR A 65 3.61 -9.96 -6.95
N ALA A 66 3.29 -10.85 -6.01
CA ALA A 66 4.25 -11.45 -5.09
C ALA A 66 5.11 -12.52 -5.79
N SER A 67 5.61 -12.22 -7.00
CA SER A 67 6.55 -13.12 -7.67
C SER A 67 7.93 -12.98 -7.04
N ALA A 68 8.66 -14.09 -6.91
CA ALA A 68 10.03 -14.10 -6.40
C ALA A 68 10.93 -13.06 -7.11
N LYS A 69 10.71 -12.78 -8.40
CA LYS A 69 11.48 -11.79 -9.16
C LYS A 69 11.29 -10.35 -8.70
N ILE A 70 10.13 -10.02 -8.12
CA ILE A 70 9.84 -8.71 -7.51
C ILE A 70 10.37 -8.67 -6.07
N ILE A 71 10.29 -9.79 -5.36
CA ILE A 71 10.62 -9.89 -3.93
C ILE A 71 12.15 -9.95 -3.70
N LEU A 72 12.90 -10.70 -4.52
CA LEU A 72 14.33 -10.92 -4.35
C LEU A 72 15.20 -9.63 -4.33
N PRO A 73 14.97 -8.62 -5.19
CA PRO A 73 15.79 -7.40 -5.17
C PRO A 73 15.33 -6.35 -4.15
N LEU A 74 14.17 -6.54 -3.49
CA LEU A 74 13.58 -5.53 -2.61
C LEU A 74 13.86 -5.84 -1.14
N LEU A 75 14.51 -4.89 -0.46
CA LEU A 75 15.08 -5.06 0.88
C LEU A 75 14.04 -5.32 1.99
N ALA A 76 12.77 -4.94 1.80
CA ALA A 76 11.66 -5.25 2.71
C ALA A 76 10.29 -5.13 2.01
N VAL A 77 9.64 -6.26 1.75
CA VAL A 77 8.29 -6.32 1.15
C VAL A 77 7.32 -6.99 2.12
N LEU A 78 6.22 -6.31 2.43
CA LEU A 78 5.07 -6.92 3.07
C LEU A 78 4.07 -7.32 1.98
N ILE A 79 3.79 -8.61 1.83
CA ILE A 79 2.73 -9.08 0.94
C ILE A 79 1.50 -9.33 1.79
N ALA A 80 0.39 -8.72 1.40
CA ALA A 80 -0.90 -8.96 2.01
C ALA A 80 -1.96 -9.11 0.94
N ASP A 81 -3.01 -9.87 1.24
CA ASP A 81 -4.20 -9.93 0.38
C ASP A 81 -4.81 -8.52 0.20
N ALA A 82 -5.55 -8.33 -0.90
CA ALA A 82 -6.28 -7.10 -1.20
C ALA A 82 -7.23 -6.69 -0.07
N TYR A 83 -7.71 -7.66 0.72
CA TYR A 83 -8.44 -7.41 1.97
C TYR A 83 -7.70 -6.45 2.92
N TYR A 84 -6.38 -6.56 3.01
CA TYR A 84 -5.54 -5.73 3.87
C TYR A 84 -5.18 -4.36 3.24
N ALA A 85 -5.59 -4.10 1.99
CA ALA A 85 -5.42 -2.81 1.31
C ALA A 85 -6.45 -1.76 1.76
N SER A 86 -6.71 -1.67 3.06
CA SER A 86 -7.66 -0.71 3.63
C SER A 86 -6.96 0.59 4.06
N ALA A 87 -7.71 1.69 4.19
CA ALA A 87 -7.18 2.95 4.70
C ALA A 87 -6.52 2.83 6.08
N LYS A 88 -6.99 1.88 6.91
CA LYS A 88 -6.42 1.60 8.24
C LYS A 88 -4.99 1.08 8.20
N ILE A 89 -4.61 0.39 7.12
CA ILE A 89 -3.23 -0.08 6.90
C ILE A 89 -2.46 0.93 6.04
N ILE A 90 -3.07 1.41 4.97
CA ILE A 90 -2.39 2.25 3.97
C ILE A 90 -2.00 3.60 4.55
N LEU A 91 -2.90 4.29 5.26
CA LEU A 91 -2.63 5.66 5.73
C LEU A 91 -1.47 5.71 6.75
N PRO A 92 -1.42 4.85 7.78
CA PRO A 92 -0.27 4.83 8.69
C PRO A 92 1.04 4.45 7.99
N LEU A 93 1.00 3.51 7.04
CA LEU A 93 2.18 3.14 6.26
C LEU A 93 2.71 4.32 5.44
N LEU A 94 1.84 4.99 4.68
CA LEU A 94 2.23 6.17 3.90
C LEU A 94 2.73 7.31 4.80
N ALA A 95 2.12 7.51 5.98
CA ALA A 95 2.59 8.51 6.95
C ALA A 95 3.99 8.19 7.49
N GLY A 96 4.35 6.92 7.59
CA GLY A 96 5.70 6.45 7.94
C GLY A 96 6.71 6.48 6.79
N GLY A 97 6.33 7.02 5.61
CA GLY A 97 7.20 7.04 4.43
C GLY A 97 7.34 5.68 3.74
N HIS A 98 6.44 4.74 4.01
CA HIS A 98 6.37 3.45 3.33
C HIS A 98 5.53 3.55 2.06
N HIS A 99 5.66 2.57 1.18
CA HIS A 99 5.00 2.58 -0.13
C HIS A 99 3.96 1.46 -0.24
N LEU A 100 2.97 1.67 -1.11
CA LEU A 100 1.95 0.68 -1.46
C LEU A 100 2.03 0.40 -2.96
N LEU A 101 2.10 -0.88 -3.32
CA LEU A 101 1.90 -1.36 -4.67
C LEU A 101 0.59 -2.16 -4.73
N THR A 102 -0.31 -1.74 -5.61
CA THR A 102 -1.58 -2.43 -5.82
C THR A 102 -2.05 -2.27 -7.25
N ARG A 103 -2.83 -3.25 -7.73
CA ARG A 103 -3.51 -3.16 -9.01
C ARG A 103 -4.75 -2.29 -8.87
N ALA A 104 -4.81 -1.22 -9.65
CA ALA A 104 -6.02 -0.41 -9.77
C ALA A 104 -6.88 -0.93 -10.94
N LYS A 105 -8.19 -1.11 -10.71
CA LYS A 105 -9.13 -1.37 -11.82
C LYS A 105 -9.20 -0.13 -12.73
N GLY A 106 -9.47 -0.32 -14.02
CA GLY A 106 -9.51 0.79 -14.98
C GLY A 106 -10.62 1.83 -14.72
N ASN A 107 -11.61 1.49 -13.90
CA ASN A 107 -12.68 2.38 -13.46
C ASN A 107 -12.38 3.11 -12.14
N VAL A 108 -11.21 2.90 -11.54
CA VAL A 108 -10.81 3.59 -10.31
C VAL A 108 -10.66 5.09 -10.57
N VAL A 109 -11.15 5.87 -9.62
CA VAL A 109 -11.22 7.33 -9.68
C VAL A 109 -10.46 7.93 -8.51
N ALA A 110 -9.81 9.06 -8.78
CA ALA A 110 -9.22 9.92 -7.78
C ALA A 110 -9.80 11.34 -7.90
N TYR A 111 -9.57 12.17 -6.90
CA TYR A 111 -10.01 13.55 -6.90
C TYR A 111 -8.82 14.47 -6.67
N TRP A 112 -8.75 15.58 -7.39
CA TRP A 112 -7.83 16.65 -7.05
C TRP A 112 -8.26 17.31 -5.73
N PRO A 113 -7.33 17.89 -4.94
CA PRO A 113 -7.70 18.74 -3.83
C PRO A 113 -8.66 19.84 -4.28
N ALA A 114 -9.74 20.06 -3.54
CA ALA A 114 -10.59 21.20 -3.82
C ALA A 114 -9.78 22.51 -3.63
N PRO A 115 -9.98 23.51 -4.51
CA PRO A 115 -9.35 24.81 -4.33
C PRO A 115 -9.76 25.41 -2.98
N ALA A 116 -8.83 26.13 -2.35
CA ALA A 116 -9.10 26.81 -1.10
C ALA A 116 -10.26 27.81 -1.31
N PRO A 117 -11.28 27.80 -0.44
CA PRO A 117 -12.41 28.71 -0.59
C PRO A 117 -11.96 30.16 -0.40
N VAL A 118 -12.33 31.03 -1.33
CA VAL A 118 -12.01 32.48 -1.30
C VAL A 118 -12.64 33.18 -0.10
N SER A 119 -13.79 32.68 0.38
CA SER A 119 -14.43 33.13 1.61
C SER A 119 -14.94 31.94 2.42
N ARG A 120 -14.90 32.06 3.75
CA ARG A 120 -15.50 31.04 4.64
C ARG A 120 -17.02 31.15 4.59
N GLY A 121 -17.64 30.33 3.76
CA GLY A 121 -19.09 30.11 3.78
C GLY A 121 -19.54 29.24 4.95
N LYS A 122 -20.86 29.18 5.19
CA LYS A 122 -21.46 28.19 6.10
C LYS A 122 -21.37 26.79 5.49
N GLY A 123 -20.92 25.81 6.28
CA GLY A 123 -20.89 24.40 5.91
C GLY A 123 -19.50 23.76 5.97
N ARG A 124 -19.45 22.43 5.81
CA ARG A 124 -18.20 21.67 5.81
C ARG A 124 -17.38 22.03 4.56
N PRO A 125 -16.08 22.40 4.71
CA PRO A 125 -15.22 22.67 3.57
C PRO A 125 -15.22 21.52 2.57
N LYS A 126 -15.28 21.85 1.28
CA LYS A 126 -15.16 20.86 0.20
C LYS A 126 -13.74 20.33 0.20
N LEU A 127 -13.57 19.01 0.35
CA LEU A 127 -12.26 18.35 0.32
C LEU A 127 -11.90 17.87 -1.08
N TYR A 128 -12.88 17.31 -1.80
CA TYR A 128 -12.70 16.71 -3.11
C TYR A 128 -13.07 17.69 -4.23
N GLY A 129 -12.09 17.98 -5.08
CA GLY A 129 -12.22 18.83 -6.27
C GLY A 129 -12.63 18.01 -7.49
N HIS A 130 -11.96 18.26 -8.61
CA HIS A 130 -12.25 17.61 -9.89
C HIS A 130 -11.97 16.10 -9.83
N LYS A 131 -12.91 15.29 -10.35
CA LYS A 131 -12.82 13.82 -10.41
C LYS A 131 -12.06 13.40 -11.65
N VAL A 132 -11.06 12.52 -11.49
CA VAL A 132 -10.25 11.98 -12.59
C VAL A 132 -10.22 10.47 -12.52
N ARG A 133 -10.39 9.78 -13.65
CA ARG A 133 -10.14 8.33 -13.73
C ARG A 133 -8.64 8.11 -13.84
N LEU A 134 -8.10 7.18 -13.04
CA LEU A 134 -6.66 6.91 -13.08
C LEU A 134 -6.18 6.44 -14.45
N LYS A 135 -7.01 5.66 -15.14
CA LYS A 135 -6.72 5.20 -16.50
C LYS A 135 -6.55 6.35 -17.48
N ASP A 136 -7.28 7.45 -17.29
CA ASP A 136 -7.18 8.61 -18.16
C ASP A 136 -5.96 9.45 -17.80
N ALA A 137 -5.69 9.66 -16.50
CA ALA A 137 -4.45 10.30 -16.04
C ALA A 137 -3.19 9.53 -16.50
N ALA A 138 -3.25 8.20 -16.58
CA ALA A 138 -2.15 7.38 -17.06
C ALA A 138 -1.84 7.53 -18.57
N LYS A 139 -2.69 8.22 -19.34
CA LYS A 139 -2.45 8.51 -20.76
C LYS A 139 -1.66 9.80 -20.97
N GLU A 140 -1.50 10.63 -19.95
CA GLU A 140 -0.77 11.89 -20.04
C GLU A 140 0.73 11.63 -20.11
N GLU A 141 1.28 11.47 -21.32
CA GLU A 141 2.67 11.02 -21.52
C GLU A 141 3.72 11.89 -20.83
N HIS A 142 3.48 13.20 -20.74
CA HIS A 142 4.36 14.15 -20.08
C HIS A 142 4.41 13.99 -18.54
N ALA A 143 3.46 13.28 -17.95
CA ALA A 143 3.41 13.02 -16.51
C ALA A 143 4.25 11.79 -16.11
N PHE A 144 4.85 11.08 -17.08
CA PHE A 144 5.59 9.85 -16.84
C PHE A 144 7.02 9.95 -17.37
N ILE A 145 7.96 9.41 -16.60
CA ILE A 145 9.36 9.21 -16.97
C ILE A 145 9.50 7.78 -17.50
N GLU A 146 10.18 7.63 -18.63
CA GLU A 146 10.55 6.32 -19.14
C GLU A 146 11.72 5.75 -18.33
N ALA A 147 11.55 4.52 -17.87
CA ALA A 147 12.55 3.77 -17.15
C ALA A 147 12.78 2.42 -17.85
N PRO A 148 14.04 2.01 -18.05
CA PRO A 148 14.35 0.70 -18.61
C PRO A 148 13.76 -0.38 -17.71
N SER A 149 13.03 -1.31 -18.30
CA SER A 149 12.33 -2.39 -17.62
C SER A 149 12.90 -3.72 -18.08
N PRO A 150 13.90 -4.29 -17.38
CA PRO A 150 14.49 -5.57 -17.75
C PRO A 150 13.53 -6.70 -17.38
N VAL A 151 12.60 -6.99 -18.29
CA VAL A 151 11.59 -8.03 -18.11
C VAL A 151 11.96 -9.20 -19.03
N TYR A 152 12.27 -10.34 -18.43
CA TYR A 152 12.62 -11.60 -19.11
C TYR A 152 13.85 -11.58 -20.04
N GLY A 153 14.90 -10.81 -19.74
CA GLY A 153 16.14 -10.82 -20.53
C GLY A 153 16.06 -10.03 -21.85
N GLU A 154 14.95 -9.32 -22.09
CA GLU A 154 14.84 -8.35 -23.17
C GLU A 154 15.31 -6.97 -22.70
N ASN A 155 16.26 -6.39 -23.43
CA ASN A 155 16.90 -5.10 -23.10
C ASN A 155 16.10 -3.88 -23.59
N THR A 156 14.91 -4.07 -24.18
CA THR A 156 14.18 -3.02 -24.92
C THR A 156 12.82 -2.65 -24.34
N CYS A 157 12.37 -3.31 -23.28
CA CYS A 157 11.09 -2.96 -22.65
C CYS A 157 11.23 -1.65 -21.86
N GLN A 158 10.47 -0.62 -22.25
CA GLN A 158 10.36 0.64 -21.51
C GLN A 158 9.13 0.62 -20.61
N SER A 159 9.32 0.91 -19.31
CA SER A 159 8.22 1.15 -18.38
C SER A 159 8.04 2.65 -18.18
N ARG A 160 6.80 3.10 -17.97
CA ARG A 160 6.47 4.51 -17.70
C ARG A 160 6.11 4.68 -16.23
N GLN A 161 6.73 5.64 -15.55
CA GLN A 161 6.48 5.93 -14.13
C GLN A 161 6.10 7.39 -13.93
N GLY A 162 4.97 7.66 -13.27
CA GLY A 162 4.45 9.01 -13.08
C GLY A 162 4.05 9.25 -11.63
N LYS A 163 4.22 10.49 -11.15
CA LYS A 163 3.87 10.89 -9.78
C LYS A 163 2.74 11.91 -9.81
N ALA A 164 1.62 11.58 -9.19
CA ALA A 164 0.49 12.48 -9.03
C ALA A 164 0.09 12.58 -7.54
N LYS A 165 -0.19 13.81 -7.07
CA LYS A 165 -0.69 14.05 -5.71
C LYS A 165 -2.22 14.18 -5.75
N THR A 166 -2.91 13.06 -5.58
CA THR A 166 -4.38 12.99 -5.64
C THR A 166 -4.99 12.52 -4.31
N LEU A 167 -6.25 12.88 -4.09
CA LEU A 167 -7.07 12.40 -2.98
C LEU A 167 -7.86 11.16 -3.42
N TRP A 168 -8.02 10.23 -2.49
CA TRP A 168 -8.68 8.95 -2.71
C TRP A 168 -9.89 8.84 -1.80
N SER A 169 -11.08 8.71 -2.37
CA SER A 169 -12.28 8.37 -1.61
C SER A 169 -12.46 6.86 -1.68
N GLN A 170 -12.58 6.17 -0.54
CA GLN A 170 -13.10 4.81 -0.55
C GLN A 170 -14.55 4.90 -1.03
N GLY A 171 -14.84 4.26 -2.17
CA GLY A 171 -16.21 4.18 -2.67
C GLY A 171 -17.06 3.49 -1.62
N ALA A 172 -18.10 4.16 -1.14
CA ALA A 172 -19.20 3.48 -0.48
C ALA A 172 -19.86 2.59 -1.56
N THR A 173 -19.60 1.30 -1.47
CA THR A 173 -20.51 0.26 -1.97
C THR A 173 -21.25 -0.29 -0.78
#